data_AF-A0A4S4BZK7-F1
#
_entry.id   AF-A0A4S4BZK7-F1
#
_cell.length_a   1.000
_cell.length_b   1.000
_cell.length_c   1.000
_cell.angle_alpha   90.00
_cell.angle_beta   90.00
_cell.angle_gamma   90.00
#
_symmetry.space_group_name_H-M   'P 1'
#
loop_
_entity.id
_entity.type
_entity.pdbx_description
1 polymer ?
#
loop_
_entity_poly.entity_id
_entity_poly.type
_entity_poly.pdbx_seq_one_letter_code
_entity_poly.pdbx_strand_id
1 'polypeptide(L)'
;MNNEKKNIIIKELYYWKDNKLLPETYCDFLLALYTEGHQEDEVLTTQKNQARKRITNGQFLLYSMLLVFLLAMLLVIYFTELSFLLQIALISFCLISSIVVTAYFIRKKALFQVPLSVTLIELLISSLIIVENVTIGDRLWIGLIIILNCLLWIILGRVYHVLYLLISGIVGLVILILTIIT
;
A
#
# COMPACT_ATOMS: atom_id res chain seq x y z
N MET A 1 15.11 -44.06 24.82
CA MET A 1 16.17 -43.03 24.95
C MET A 1 15.55 -41.81 25.61
N ASN A 2 16.16 -41.22 26.65
CA ASN A 2 15.45 -40.31 27.56
C ASN A 2 15.08 -38.97 26.86
N ASN A 3 13.77 -38.72 26.68
CA ASN A 3 13.23 -37.54 25.99
C ASN A 3 13.71 -36.21 26.62
N GLU A 4 14.05 -36.22 27.90
CA GLU A 4 14.62 -35.08 28.62
C GLU A 4 15.98 -34.65 28.04
N LYS A 5 16.83 -35.61 27.65
CA LYS A 5 18.15 -35.31 27.07
C LYS A 5 18.02 -34.67 25.68
N LYS A 6 17.03 -35.12 24.90
CA LYS A 6 16.70 -34.56 23.57
C LYS A 6 16.25 -33.10 23.68
N ASN A 7 15.40 -32.77 24.66
CA ASN A 7 14.95 -31.40 24.90
C ASN A 7 16.07 -30.46 25.39
N ILE A 8 17.04 -30.96 26.16
CA ILE A 8 18.20 -30.17 26.59
C ILE A 8 19.07 -29.81 25.37
N ILE A 9 19.36 -30.79 24.50
CA ILE A 9 20.17 -30.57 23.28
C ILE A 9 19.52 -29.56 22.35
N ILE A 10 18.19 -29.63 22.16
CA ILE A 10 17.44 -28.67 21.32
C ILE A 10 17.55 -27.24 21.88
N LYS A 11 17.45 -27.05 23.20
CA LYS A 11 17.61 -25.73 23.83
C LYS A 11 19.01 -25.15 23.65
N GLU A 12 20.05 -25.99 23.76
CA GLU A 12 21.44 -25.57 23.54
C GLU A 12 21.69 -25.18 22.08
N LEU A 13 21.13 -25.90 21.11
CA LEU A 13 21.18 -25.56 19.68
C LEU A 13 20.55 -24.19 19.39
N TYR A 14 19.39 -23.87 19.97
CA TYR A 14 18.79 -22.53 19.86
C TYR A 14 19.69 -21.45 20.46
N TYR A 15 20.31 -21.72 21.60
CA TYR A 15 21.26 -20.79 22.23
C TYR A 15 22.49 -20.55 21.34
N TRP A 16 23.02 -21.58 20.67
CA TRP A 16 24.14 -21.45 19.74
C TRP A 16 23.77 -20.70 18.46
N LYS A 17 22.53 -20.84 17.99
CA LYS A 17 21.99 -20.11 16.83
C LYS A 17 21.88 -18.61 17.12
N ASP A 18 21.27 -18.24 18.25
CA ASP A 18 21.08 -16.83 18.62
C ASP A 18 22.41 -16.11 18.88
N ASN A 19 23.40 -16.82 19.44
CA ASN A 19 24.73 -16.27 19.70
C ASN A 19 25.72 -16.43 18.52
N LYS A 20 25.28 -16.95 17.37
CA LYS A 20 26.11 -17.20 16.17
C LYS A 20 27.40 -18.00 16.43
N LEU A 21 27.36 -18.91 17.41
CA LEU A 21 28.49 -19.77 17.78
C LEU A 21 28.71 -20.88 16.76
N LEU A 22 27.67 -21.24 15.99
CA LEU A 22 27.74 -22.13 14.84
C LEU A 22 27.12 -21.46 13.60
N PRO A 23 27.60 -21.80 12.39
CA PRO A 23 26.95 -21.35 11.15
C PRO A 23 25.51 -21.89 11.07
N GLU A 24 24.58 -21.03 10.64
CA GLU A 24 23.12 -21.30 10.67
C GLU A 24 22.74 -22.63 10.00
N THR A 25 23.40 -22.97 8.89
CA THR A 25 23.15 -24.20 8.12
C THR A 25 23.38 -25.48 8.94
N TYR A 26 24.36 -25.48 9.85
CA TYR A 26 24.66 -26.65 10.69
C TYR A 26 23.69 -26.76 11.86
N CYS A 27 23.28 -25.63 12.44
CA CYS A 27 22.29 -25.62 13.50
C CYS A 27 20.94 -26.11 12.99
N ASP A 28 20.54 -25.65 11.80
CA ASP A 28 19.29 -26.08 11.16
C ASP A 28 19.30 -27.57 10.81
N PHE A 29 20.44 -28.12 10.35
CA PHE A 29 20.59 -29.55 10.12
C PHE A 29 20.46 -30.37 11.42
N LEU A 30 21.12 -29.96 12.50
CA LEU A 30 21.05 -30.64 13.80
C LEU A 30 19.67 -30.53 14.43
N LEU A 31 19.03 -29.36 14.32
CA LEU A 31 17.65 -29.15 14.76
C LEU A 31 16.70 -30.07 13.97
N ALA A 32 16.80 -30.13 12.64
CA ALA A 32 15.95 -31.01 11.84
C ALA A 32 16.13 -32.49 12.21
N LEU A 33 17.38 -32.90 12.46
CA LEU A 33 17.73 -34.27 12.85
C LEU A 33 17.18 -34.64 14.24
N TYR A 34 17.40 -33.78 15.24
CA TYR A 34 16.95 -34.03 16.61
C TYR A 34 15.44 -33.83 16.76
N THR A 35 14.83 -32.98 15.94
CA THR A 35 13.37 -32.77 15.96
C THR A 35 12.64 -33.82 15.09
N GLU A 36 13.35 -34.75 14.44
CA GLU A 36 12.79 -35.86 13.64
C GLU A 36 11.75 -35.40 12.59
N GLY A 37 11.86 -34.16 12.09
CA GLY A 37 10.85 -33.58 11.20
C GLY A 37 9.57 -33.07 11.88
N HIS A 38 9.43 -33.17 13.20
CA HIS A 38 8.32 -32.56 13.96
C HIS A 38 8.48 -31.03 14.19
N GLN A 39 9.38 -30.38 13.46
CA GLN A 39 9.60 -28.94 13.55
C GLN A 39 8.58 -28.12 12.76
N GLU A 40 7.65 -28.78 12.06
CA GLU A 40 6.72 -28.11 11.15
C GLU A 40 5.50 -27.45 11.84
N ASP A 41 5.13 -27.86 13.06
CA ASP A 41 3.84 -27.42 13.64
C ASP A 41 3.93 -26.20 14.58
N GLU A 42 5.03 -26.01 15.32
CA GLU A 42 5.12 -24.90 16.31
C GLU A 42 6.08 -23.76 15.95
N VAL A 43 7.14 -24.01 15.18
CA VAL A 43 8.18 -22.98 14.92
C VAL A 43 7.95 -22.26 13.59
N LEU A 44 7.47 -22.97 12.56
CA LEU A 44 7.08 -22.36 11.28
C LEU A 44 5.80 -21.51 11.41
N THR A 45 4.90 -21.87 12.32
CA THR A 45 3.71 -21.05 12.62
C THR A 45 4.11 -19.73 13.31
N THR A 46 5.18 -19.71 14.10
CA THR A 46 5.62 -18.51 14.81
C THR A 46 6.36 -17.52 13.90
N GLN A 47 7.23 -17.98 12.99
CA GLN A 47 7.92 -17.08 12.05
C GLN A 47 7.01 -16.57 10.91
N LYS A 48 6.07 -17.39 10.42
CA LYS A 48 5.13 -16.98 9.36
C LYS A 48 4.01 -16.06 9.90
N ASN A 49 3.72 -16.11 11.20
CA ASN A 49 2.79 -15.19 11.87
C ASN A 49 3.42 -13.85 12.28
N GLN A 50 4.75 -13.71 12.28
CA GLN A 50 5.44 -12.48 12.69
C GLN A 50 5.40 -11.37 11.62
N ALA A 51 4.95 -11.66 10.39
CA ALA A 51 4.74 -10.66 9.33
C ALA A 51 3.28 -10.21 9.17
N ARG A 52 2.33 -10.70 10.00
CA ARG A 52 0.98 -10.13 10.03
C ARG A 52 1.04 -8.87 10.90
N LYS A 53 1.48 -7.75 10.33
CA LYS A 53 1.35 -6.41 10.94
C LYS A 53 -0.10 -6.27 11.40
N ARG A 54 -0.35 -6.49 12.69
CA ARG A 54 -1.67 -6.42 13.29
C ARG A 54 -2.09 -4.97 13.15
N ILE A 55 -3.04 -4.70 12.25
CA ILE A 55 -3.60 -3.38 12.06
C ILE A 55 -4.17 -2.97 13.42
N THR A 56 -3.61 -1.93 14.00
CA THR A 56 -4.10 -1.42 15.29
C THR A 56 -5.47 -0.78 15.08
N ASN A 57 -6.33 -0.78 16.10
CA ASN A 57 -7.68 -0.20 16.01
C ASN A 57 -7.68 1.23 15.46
N GLY A 58 -6.64 2.03 15.78
CA GLY A 58 -6.46 3.38 15.23
C GLY A 58 -6.10 3.41 13.74
N GLN A 59 -5.32 2.44 13.25
CA GLN A 59 -5.05 2.32 11.81
C GLN A 59 -6.30 1.88 11.04
N PHE A 60 -7.07 0.94 11.59
CA PHE A 60 -8.35 0.52 11.01
C PHE A 60 -9.33 1.68 10.87
N LEU A 61 -9.42 2.55 11.89
CA LEU A 61 -10.27 3.73 11.86
C LEU A 61 -9.84 4.71 10.76
N LEU A 62 -8.54 4.95 10.58
CA LEU A 62 -8.06 5.82 9.51
C LEU A 62 -8.24 5.21 8.12
N TYR A 63 -8.11 3.88 7.97
CA TYR A 63 -8.45 3.19 6.72
C TYR A 63 -9.93 3.30 6.38
N SER A 64 -10.79 3.13 7.39
CA SER A 64 -12.23 3.31 7.24
C SER A 64 -12.57 4.76 6.87
N MET A 65 -11.90 5.74 7.49
CA MET A 65 -12.05 7.15 7.16
C MET A 65 -11.70 7.42 5.70
N LEU A 66 -10.59 6.86 5.19
CA LEU A 66 -10.18 7.00 3.79
C LEU A 66 -11.19 6.38 2.81
N LEU A 67 -11.79 5.24 3.18
CA LEU A 67 -12.84 4.60 2.38
C LEU A 67 -14.11 5.45 2.34
N VAL A 68 -14.53 5.99 3.49
CA VAL A 68 -15.66 6.94 3.57
C VAL A 68 -15.36 8.18 2.73
N PHE A 69 -14.12 8.63 2.76
CA PHE A 69 -13.64 9.79 2.02
C PHE A 69 -13.84 9.57 0.49
N LEU A 70 -13.38 8.43 -0.02
CA LEU A 70 -13.59 8.00 -1.40
C LEU A 70 -15.08 7.87 -1.77
N LEU A 71 -15.89 7.24 -0.91
CA LEU A 71 -17.33 7.06 -1.14
C LEU A 71 -18.08 8.39 -1.18
N ALA A 72 -17.72 9.32 -0.29
CA ALA A 72 -18.29 10.66 -0.27
C ALA A 72 -17.96 11.41 -1.56
N MET A 73 -16.73 11.28 -2.07
CA MET A 73 -16.31 11.87 -3.34
C MET A 73 -17.16 11.35 -4.51
N LEU A 74 -17.38 10.04 -4.57
CA LEU A 74 -18.26 9.42 -5.59
C LEU A 74 -19.71 9.90 -5.47
N LEU A 75 -20.23 9.99 -4.25
CA LEU A 75 -21.59 10.47 -3.98
C LEU A 75 -21.75 11.92 -4.48
N VAL A 76 -20.77 12.79 -4.18
CA VAL A 76 -20.77 14.19 -4.61
C VAL A 76 -20.69 14.32 -6.14
N ILE A 77 -19.97 13.42 -6.82
CA ILE A 77 -19.93 13.38 -8.29
C ILE A 77 -21.28 12.92 -8.87
N TYR A 78 -21.91 11.92 -8.26
CA TYR A 78 -23.18 11.38 -8.73
C TYR A 78 -24.35 12.35 -8.51
N PHE A 79 -24.35 13.08 -7.40
CA PHE A 79 -25.31 14.16 -7.14
C PHE A 79 -24.91 15.42 -7.92
N THR A 80 -25.13 15.38 -9.23
CA THR A 80 -24.84 16.49 -10.16
C THR A 80 -25.81 17.68 -9.99
N GLU A 81 -26.80 17.57 -9.11
CA GLU A 81 -27.76 18.63 -8.75
C GLU A 81 -27.18 19.68 -7.76
N LEU A 82 -26.00 19.43 -7.19
CA LEU A 82 -25.33 20.38 -6.31
C LEU A 82 -24.72 21.53 -7.10
N SER A 83 -24.71 22.73 -6.52
CA SER A 83 -24.03 23.87 -7.13
C SER A 83 -22.55 23.55 -7.37
N PHE A 84 -22.07 23.85 -8.58
CA PHE A 84 -20.70 23.60 -9.02
C PHE A 84 -19.62 24.02 -7.99
N LEU A 85 -19.80 25.19 -7.39
CA LEU A 85 -18.89 25.75 -6.38
C LEU A 85 -18.79 24.85 -5.13
N LEU A 86 -19.92 24.30 -4.68
CA LEU A 86 -19.99 23.42 -3.52
C LEU A 86 -19.40 22.04 -3.85
N GLN A 87 -19.66 21.52 -5.05
CA GLN A 87 -19.12 20.24 -5.51
C GLN A 87 -17.58 20.25 -5.49
N ILE A 88 -16.95 21.27 -6.07
CA ILE A 88 -15.48 21.42 -6.05
C ILE A 88 -14.96 21.67 -4.63
N ALA A 89 -15.65 22.49 -3.82
CA ALA A 89 -15.24 22.76 -2.45
C ALA A 89 -15.22 21.47 -1.61
N LEU A 90 -16.24 20.62 -1.74
CA LEU A 90 -16.26 19.32 -1.09
C LEU A 90 -15.13 18.45 -1.62
N ILE A 91 -15.05 18.18 -2.92
CA ILE A 91 -14.04 17.31 -3.54
C ILE A 91 -12.59 17.73 -3.19
N SER A 92 -12.32 19.02 -3.11
CA SER A 92 -11.00 19.54 -2.72
C SER A 92 -10.72 19.37 -1.22
N PHE A 93 -11.69 19.68 -0.34
CA PHE A 93 -11.57 19.44 1.11
C PHE A 93 -11.29 17.97 1.42
N CYS A 94 -12.09 17.14 0.78
CA CYS A 94 -11.99 15.71 0.65
C CYS A 94 -10.56 15.23 0.34
N LEU A 95 -10.02 15.67 -0.80
CA LEU A 95 -8.65 15.37 -1.22
C LEU A 95 -7.58 15.81 -0.21
N ILE A 96 -7.68 17.04 0.29
CA ILE A 96 -6.70 17.58 1.25
C ILE A 96 -6.68 16.71 2.51
N SER A 97 -7.84 16.30 3.00
CA SER A 97 -7.94 15.43 4.17
C SER A 97 -7.24 14.08 3.96
N SER A 98 -7.44 13.49 2.77
CA SER A 98 -6.85 12.21 2.36
C SER A 98 -5.31 12.29 2.27
N ILE A 99 -4.78 13.40 1.74
CA ILE A 99 -3.34 13.70 1.68
C ILE A 99 -2.75 13.80 3.09
N VAL A 100 -3.41 14.50 4.01
CA VAL A 100 -2.94 14.66 5.40
C VAL A 100 -2.90 13.30 6.12
N VAL A 101 -3.94 12.49 5.97
CA VAL A 101 -3.97 11.12 6.53
C VAL A 101 -2.83 10.28 5.96
N THR A 102 -2.60 10.33 4.66
CA THR A 102 -1.53 9.59 4.00
C THR A 102 -0.14 10.04 4.48
N ALA A 103 0.09 11.35 4.59
CA ALA A 103 1.34 11.91 5.12
C ALA A 103 1.60 11.46 6.57
N TYR A 104 0.54 11.35 7.39
CA TYR A 104 0.63 10.81 8.75
C TYR A 104 1.05 9.33 8.76
N PHE A 105 0.51 8.50 7.86
CA PHE A 105 0.91 7.09 7.72
C PHE A 105 2.36 6.92 7.27
N ILE A 106 2.82 7.76 6.34
CA ILE A 106 4.21 7.78 5.85
C ILE A 106 5.15 8.10 7.02
N ARG A 107 4.85 9.13 7.83
CA ARG A 107 5.66 9.49 9.01
C ARG A 107 5.76 8.36 10.03
N LYS A 108 4.68 7.60 10.24
CA LYS A 108 4.67 6.46 11.17
C LYS A 108 5.32 5.19 10.63
N LYS A 109 5.88 5.19 9.41
CA LYS A 109 6.41 3.98 8.72
C LYS A 109 5.43 2.79 8.76
N ALA A 110 4.14 3.09 8.85
CA ALA A 110 3.06 2.11 8.83
C ALA A 110 2.87 1.61 7.37
N LEU A 111 1.90 0.73 7.13
CA LEU A 111 1.58 0.25 5.78
C LEU A 111 1.04 1.41 4.90
N PHE A 112 1.94 2.23 4.34
CA PHE A 112 1.59 3.45 3.60
C PHE A 112 1.14 3.18 2.16
N GLN A 113 1.27 1.94 1.67
CA GLN A 113 0.99 1.58 0.28
C GLN A 113 -0.48 1.75 -0.10
N VAL A 114 -1.40 1.37 0.80
CA VAL A 114 -2.86 1.48 0.59
C VAL A 114 -3.33 2.94 0.61
N PRO A 115 -3.02 3.77 1.64
CA PRO A 115 -3.51 5.15 1.68
C PRO A 115 -2.92 6.02 0.56
N LEU A 116 -1.67 5.74 0.17
CA LEU A 116 -1.05 6.37 -1.00
C LEU A 116 -1.83 6.04 -2.28
N SER A 117 -2.20 4.78 -2.51
CA SER A 117 -2.93 4.41 -3.73
C SER A 117 -4.29 5.10 -3.83
N VAL A 118 -5.04 5.18 -2.73
CA VAL A 118 -6.36 5.82 -2.70
C VAL A 118 -6.26 7.32 -2.95
N THR A 119 -5.32 8.02 -2.30
CA THR A 119 -5.12 9.47 -2.52
C THR A 119 -4.77 9.80 -3.97
N LEU A 120 -3.95 8.98 -4.62
CA LEU A 120 -3.58 9.16 -6.02
C LEU A 120 -4.75 8.94 -6.99
N ILE A 121 -5.64 8.00 -6.69
CA ILE A 121 -6.88 7.77 -7.47
C ILE A 121 -7.82 8.96 -7.30
N GLU A 122 -8.02 9.44 -6.08
CA GLU A 122 -8.83 10.63 -5.81
C GLU A 122 -8.28 11.86 -6.54
N LEU A 123 -6.94 12.01 -6.56
CA LEU A 123 -6.27 13.12 -7.23
C LEU A 123 -6.57 13.11 -8.74
N LEU A 124 -6.46 11.94 -9.36
CA LEU A 124 -6.78 11.75 -10.76
C LEU A 124 -8.23 12.16 -11.06
N ILE A 125 -9.19 11.62 -10.30
CA ILE A 125 -10.62 11.91 -10.48
C ILE A 125 -10.89 13.40 -10.36
N SER A 126 -10.37 14.06 -9.32
CA SER A 126 -10.56 15.49 -9.13
C SER A 126 -9.94 16.32 -10.24
N SER A 127 -8.74 15.96 -10.72
CA SER A 127 -8.07 16.69 -11.79
C SER A 127 -8.85 16.63 -13.11
N LEU A 128 -9.48 15.50 -13.40
CA LEU A 128 -10.33 15.34 -14.59
C LEU A 128 -11.57 16.24 -14.51
N ILE A 129 -12.24 16.26 -13.36
CA ILE A 129 -13.43 17.10 -13.14
C ILE A 129 -13.09 18.58 -13.30
N ILE A 130 -11.96 19.03 -12.73
CA ILE A 130 -11.54 20.43 -12.84
C ILE A 130 -11.27 20.81 -14.30
N VAL A 131 -10.56 19.97 -15.05
CA VAL A 131 -10.21 20.26 -16.45
C VAL A 131 -11.43 20.26 -17.35
N GLU A 132 -12.34 19.30 -17.19
CA GLU A 132 -13.58 19.23 -17.96
C GLU A 132 -14.40 20.51 -17.82
N ASN A 133 -14.47 21.07 -16.61
CA ASN A 133 -15.22 22.29 -16.33
C ASN A 133 -14.50 23.58 -16.73
N VAL A 134 -13.16 23.64 -16.67
CA VAL A 134 -12.41 24.87 -17.01
C VAL A 134 -12.17 25.01 -18.51
N THR A 135 -11.99 23.90 -19.24
CA THR A 135 -11.54 23.93 -20.64
C THR A 135 -12.60 23.55 -21.68
N ILE A 136 -13.88 23.41 -21.28
CA ILE A 136 -15.02 23.15 -22.18
C ILE A 136 -14.73 21.98 -23.14
N GLY A 137 -14.03 20.95 -22.66
CA GLY A 137 -13.80 19.71 -23.40
C GLY A 137 -12.71 19.72 -24.47
N ASP A 138 -11.78 20.69 -24.47
CA ASP A 138 -10.63 20.62 -25.38
C ASP A 138 -9.77 19.37 -25.09
N ARG A 139 -9.81 18.42 -26.01
CA ARG A 139 -9.19 17.08 -25.90
C ARG A 139 -7.68 17.14 -25.61
N LEU A 140 -7.01 18.21 -26.04
CA LEU A 140 -5.58 18.45 -25.81
C LEU A 140 -5.26 18.73 -24.33
N TRP A 141 -6.06 19.55 -23.66
CA TRP A 141 -5.84 19.91 -22.25
C TRP A 141 -6.09 18.74 -21.31
N ILE A 142 -7.10 17.92 -21.62
CA ILE A 142 -7.39 16.67 -20.92
C ILE A 142 -6.23 15.69 -21.09
N GLY A 143 -5.69 15.53 -22.30
CA GLY A 143 -4.50 14.71 -22.52
C GLY A 143 -3.30 15.18 -21.69
N LEU A 144 -3.06 16.49 -21.68
CA LEU A 144 -1.92 17.08 -20.95
C LEU A 144 -2.03 16.88 -19.43
N ILE A 145 -3.22 17.02 -18.83
CA ILE A 145 -3.41 16.81 -17.39
C ILE A 145 -3.22 15.33 -17.01
N ILE A 146 -3.63 14.40 -17.86
CA ILE A 146 -3.45 12.97 -17.60
C ILE A 146 -1.96 12.61 -17.68
N ILE A 147 -1.22 13.16 -18.65
CA ILE A 147 0.25 13.00 -18.73
C ILE A 147 0.91 13.51 -17.44
N LEU A 148 0.52 14.69 -16.96
CA LEU A 148 1.05 15.25 -15.71
C LEU A 148 0.75 14.36 -14.49
N ASN A 149 -0.49 13.86 -14.37
CA ASN A 149 -0.87 12.93 -13.30
C ASN A 149 -0.07 11.62 -13.37
N CYS A 150 0.09 11.06 -14.58
CA CYS A 150 0.86 9.85 -14.81
C CYS A 150 2.36 10.03 -14.45
N LEU A 151 2.96 11.15 -14.85
CA LEU A 151 4.33 11.49 -14.45
C LEU A 151 4.44 11.62 -12.93
N LEU A 152 3.46 12.23 -12.29
CA LEU A 152 3.39 12.37 -10.83
C LEU A 152 3.29 10.99 -10.14
N TRP A 153 2.53 10.05 -10.70
CA TRP A 153 2.48 8.65 -10.26
C TRP A 153 3.83 7.95 -10.40
N ILE A 154 4.54 8.15 -11.51
CA ILE A 154 5.87 7.55 -11.73
C ILE A 154 6.90 8.13 -10.75
N ILE A 155 6.89 9.46 -10.52
CA ILE A 155 7.79 10.13 -9.59
C ILE A 155 7.54 9.64 -8.16
N LEU A 156 6.28 9.64 -7.69
CA LEU A 156 5.93 9.15 -6.36
C LEU A 156 6.22 7.64 -6.21
N GLY A 157 5.97 6.84 -7.26
CA GLY A 157 6.28 5.41 -7.28
C GLY A 157 7.78 5.14 -7.13
N ARG A 158 8.62 5.97 -7.77
CA ARG A 158 10.08 5.90 -7.63
C ARG A 158 10.54 6.37 -6.25
N VAL A 159 10.03 7.48 -5.72
CA VAL A 159 10.41 8.02 -4.39
C VAL A 159 10.04 7.04 -3.27
N TYR A 160 8.86 6.42 -3.34
CA TYR A 160 8.35 5.52 -2.30
C TYR A 160 8.60 4.03 -2.60
N HIS A 161 9.37 3.71 -3.65
CA HIS A 161 9.68 2.33 -4.10
C HIS A 161 8.43 1.43 -4.27
N VAL A 162 7.29 1.99 -4.70
CA VAL A 162 6.05 1.24 -4.90
C VAL A 162 5.92 0.84 -6.36
N LEU A 163 6.29 -0.42 -6.68
CA LEU A 163 6.29 -0.95 -8.06
C LEU A 163 4.93 -0.88 -8.75
N TYR A 164 3.84 -1.16 -8.03
CA TYR A 164 2.48 -1.10 -8.59
C TYR A 164 2.11 0.30 -9.10
N LEU A 165 2.56 1.36 -8.43
CA LEU A 165 2.28 2.74 -8.84
C LEU A 165 3.03 3.10 -10.13
N LEU A 166 4.25 2.61 -10.27
CA LEU A 166 5.09 2.79 -11.45
C LEU A 166 4.46 2.06 -12.66
N ILE A 167 4.04 0.80 -12.47
CA ILE A 167 3.34 0.02 -13.50
C ILE A 167 2.03 0.71 -13.92
N SER A 168 1.23 1.16 -12.95
CA SER A 168 -0.04 1.87 -13.22
C SER A 168 0.19 3.16 -14.02
N GLY A 169 1.23 3.93 -13.68
CA GLY A 169 1.66 5.10 -14.46
C GLY A 169 1.98 4.74 -15.90
N ILE A 170 2.89 3.78 -16.13
CA ILE A 170 3.27 3.36 -17.49
C ILE A 170 2.05 2.89 -18.29
N VAL A 171 1.20 2.07 -17.69
CA VAL A 171 -0.03 1.58 -18.34
C VAL A 171 -0.95 2.74 -18.71
N GLY A 172 -1.15 3.71 -17.82
CA GLY A 172 -1.94 4.92 -18.11
C GLY A 172 -1.37 5.73 -19.27
N LEU A 173 -0.04 5.86 -19.37
CA LEU A 173 0.62 6.56 -20.47
C LEU A 173 0.43 5.84 -21.82
N VAL A 174 0.54 4.50 -21.81
CA VAL A 174 0.32 3.67 -23.00
C VAL A 174 -1.12 3.78 -23.49
N ILE A 175 -2.11 3.71 -22.58
CA ILE A 175 -3.53 3.87 -22.93
C ILE A 175 -3.78 5.25 -23.54
N LEU A 176 -3.20 6.31 -22.97
CA LEU A 176 -3.36 7.67 -23.49
C LEU A 176 -2.83 7.78 -24.92
N ILE A 177 -1.62 7.26 -25.18
CA ILE A 177 -1.03 7.23 -26.53
C ILE A 177 -1.95 6.51 -27.51
N LEU A 178 -2.51 5.36 -27.12
CA LEU A 178 -3.49 4.62 -27.93
C LEU A 178 -4.74 5.45 -28.23
N THR A 179 -5.27 6.20 -27.27
CA THR A 179 -6.48 7.05 -27.45
C THR A 179 -6.25 8.33 -28.28
N ILE A 180 -5.01 8.78 -28.41
CA ILE A 180 -4.65 9.89 -29.31
C ILE A 180 -4.46 9.37 -30.74
N ILE A 181 -3.94 8.15 -30.89
CA ILE A 181 -3.70 7.52 -32.19
C ILE A 181 -4.99 6.97 -32.83
N THR A 182 -5.94 6.52 -32.02
CA THR A 182 -7.26 6.01 -32.45
C THR A 182 -8.29 7.13 -32.52
#